data_AF-A0A6J7H4C7-F1
#
_entry.id   AF-A0A6J7H4C7-F1
#
_cell.length_a   1.000
_cell.length_b   1.000
_cell.length_c   1.000
_cell.angle_alpha   90.00
_cell.angle_beta   90.00
_cell.angle_gamma   90.00
#
_symmetry.space_group_name_H-M   'P 1'
#
loop_
_entity.id
_entity.type
_entity.pdbx_description
1 polymer ?
#
loop_
_entity_poly.entity_id
_entity_poly.type
_entity_poly.pdbx_seq_one_letter_code
_entity_poly.pdbx_strand_id
1 'polypeptide(L)'
;MGHDHGGHGHSHGLVDRSIMRSRAGLRAVGLSLLVLALTAGGQAVIYAITGSVALLADLIHNIGDAATAIPIGVAFLLRSERAERWAGLFVVVAIFISACAAGYAAIARIIDPSQPDHLLALAFGGLLGIAGNFLAAIIRTRAGHRLQSPALIADGNHARADAYVSIAVIASAVAVAIGLDLADPIIGLGITAVILKITWDSWITIRDGHGDHHDHAHPHDHAHPHDHAGPAGA
;
A
#
# COMPACT_ATOMS: atom_id res chain seq x y z
N MET A 1 28.49 41.46 44.19
CA MET A 1 27.16 40.87 44.47
C MET A 1 26.28 41.15 43.28
N GLY A 2 25.71 40.08 42.69
CA GLY A 2 24.87 40.13 41.50
C GLY A 2 24.69 38.71 40.96
N HIS A 3 23.85 37.93 41.63
CA HIS A 3 23.27 36.71 41.07
C HIS A 3 22.20 37.12 40.05
N ASP A 4 22.10 36.46 38.90
CA ASP A 4 20.79 35.97 38.44
C ASP A 4 20.89 34.89 37.36
N HIS A 5 19.82 34.09 37.35
CA HIS A 5 19.73 32.71 36.88
C HIS A 5 19.39 32.52 35.41
N GLY A 6 19.69 31.31 34.91
CA GLY A 6 18.67 30.47 34.27
C GLY A 6 18.42 30.66 32.77
N GLY A 7 18.87 29.67 32.00
CA GLY A 7 18.44 29.45 30.62
C GLY A 7 18.42 27.96 30.31
N HIS A 8 17.56 27.20 30.98
CA HIS A 8 17.30 25.80 30.67
C HIS A 8 16.64 25.69 29.28
N GLY A 9 17.41 25.28 28.27
CA GLY A 9 16.92 24.99 26.92
C GLY A 9 16.10 23.71 26.85
N HIS A 10 14.85 23.85 26.41
CA HIS A 10 13.80 22.83 26.38
C HIS A 10 14.09 21.65 25.43
N SER A 11 14.24 20.43 25.96
CA SER A 11 14.27 19.16 25.21
C SER A 11 12.98 18.32 25.33
N HIS A 12 11.97 18.81 26.06
CA HIS A 12 10.80 18.03 26.47
C HIS A 12 9.70 17.80 25.40
N GLY A 13 9.87 18.23 24.14
CA GLY A 13 8.80 18.15 23.12
C GLY A 13 8.99 17.16 21.97
N LEU A 14 10.20 16.64 21.76
CA LEU A 14 10.52 15.78 20.61
C LEU A 14 10.52 14.29 20.97
N VAL A 15 10.89 13.96 22.20
CA VAL A 15 10.87 12.58 22.70
C VAL A 15 9.43 12.10 22.86
N ASP A 16 8.54 12.88 23.47
CA ASP A 16 7.13 12.47 23.62
C ASP A 16 6.41 12.32 22.28
N ARG A 17 6.64 13.21 21.32
CA ARG A 17 6.05 13.11 19.97
C ARG A 17 6.56 11.88 19.21
N SER A 18 7.85 11.56 19.29
CA SER A 18 8.41 10.37 18.64
C SER A 18 7.98 9.06 19.32
N ILE A 19 7.79 9.05 20.66
CA ILE A 19 7.24 7.90 21.40
C ILE A 19 5.77 7.67 21.02
N MET A 20 4.95 8.73 20.98
CA MET A 20 3.53 8.64 20.63
C MET A 20 3.35 8.20 19.16
N ARG A 21 4.15 8.74 18.23
CA ARG A 21 4.17 8.31 16.81
C ARG A 21 4.54 6.84 16.67
N SER A 22 5.56 6.36 17.38
CA SER A 22 6.00 4.96 17.32
C SER A 22 4.93 3.99 17.86
N ARG A 23 4.31 4.27 19.03
CA ARG A 23 3.24 3.41 19.58
C ARG A 23 1.99 3.39 18.69
N ALA A 24 1.59 4.53 18.14
CA ALA A 24 0.44 4.61 17.24
C ALA A 24 0.73 3.87 15.91
N GLY A 25 1.94 3.98 15.37
CA GLY A 25 2.39 3.23 14.19
C GLY A 25 2.40 1.73 14.42
N LEU A 26 3.00 1.27 15.52
CA LEU A 26 3.01 -0.15 15.92
C LEU A 26 1.60 -0.72 16.08
N ARG A 27 0.66 0.02 16.67
CA ARG A 27 -0.74 -0.42 16.78
C ARG A 27 -1.44 -0.51 15.43
N ALA A 28 -1.20 0.43 14.52
CA ALA A 28 -1.78 0.39 13.19
C ALA A 28 -1.24 -0.77 12.36
N VAL A 29 0.09 -0.96 12.36
CA VAL A 29 0.75 -2.09 11.71
C VAL A 29 0.24 -3.40 12.30
N GLY A 30 0.22 -3.53 13.64
CA GLY A 30 -0.28 -4.70 14.33
C GLY A 30 -1.75 -5.02 14.05
N LEU A 31 -2.62 -4.01 13.99
CA LEU A 31 -4.03 -4.19 13.65
C LEU A 31 -4.20 -4.65 12.19
N SER A 32 -3.44 -4.06 11.25
CA SER A 32 -3.48 -4.49 9.85
C SER A 32 -2.95 -5.91 9.67
N LEU A 33 -1.86 -6.27 10.36
CA LEU A 33 -1.32 -7.63 10.40
C LEU A 33 -2.31 -8.61 10.99
N LEU A 34 -3.03 -8.22 12.05
CA LEU A 34 -4.07 -9.07 12.62
C LEU A 34 -5.20 -9.33 11.62
N VAL A 35 -5.65 -8.31 10.88
CA VAL A 35 -6.68 -8.47 9.83
C VAL A 35 -6.20 -9.42 8.74
N LEU A 36 -4.97 -9.24 8.24
CA LEU A 36 -4.40 -10.14 7.23
C LEU A 36 -4.21 -11.56 7.76
N ALA A 37 -3.74 -11.73 8.99
CA ALA A 37 -3.58 -13.03 9.63
C ALA A 37 -4.92 -13.75 9.84
N LEU A 38 -5.98 -13.03 10.24
CA LEU A 38 -7.33 -13.59 10.34
C LEU A 38 -7.86 -14.01 8.97
N THR A 39 -7.59 -13.22 7.93
CA THR A 39 -7.97 -13.53 6.55
C THR A 39 -7.24 -14.78 6.05
N ALA A 40 -5.92 -14.84 6.22
CA ALA A 40 -5.10 -16.00 5.88
C ALA A 40 -5.54 -17.24 6.67
N GLY A 41 -5.88 -17.10 7.95
CA GLY A 41 -6.44 -18.17 8.76
C GLY A 41 -7.76 -18.69 8.21
N GLY A 42 -8.66 -17.80 7.79
CA GLY A 42 -9.91 -18.17 7.12
C GLY A 42 -9.67 -18.94 5.82
N GLN A 43 -8.76 -18.45 4.97
CA GLN A 43 -8.36 -19.13 3.73
C GLN A 43 -7.73 -20.49 4.01
N ALA A 44 -6.90 -20.62 5.06
CA ALA A 44 -6.28 -21.89 5.46
C ALA A 44 -7.33 -22.93 5.92
N VAL A 45 -8.38 -22.50 6.63
CA VAL A 45 -9.51 -23.38 6.97
C VAL A 45 -10.24 -23.86 5.72
N ILE A 46 -10.53 -22.97 4.77
CA ILE A 46 -11.18 -23.34 3.51
C ILE A 46 -10.27 -24.29 2.71
N TYR A 47 -8.97 -24.03 2.65
CA TYR A 47 -7.99 -24.91 2.01
C TYR A 47 -7.96 -26.30 2.67
N ALA A 48 -7.92 -26.38 4.01
CA ALA A 48 -7.90 -27.65 4.73
C ALA A 48 -9.14 -28.52 4.45
N ILE A 49 -10.27 -27.89 4.14
CA ILE A 49 -11.53 -28.57 3.80
C ILE A 49 -11.58 -28.94 2.32
N THR A 50 -11.04 -28.12 1.43
CA THR A 50 -11.21 -28.25 -0.03
C THR A 50 -10.02 -28.85 -0.77
N GLY A 51 -8.82 -28.81 -0.19
CA GLY A 51 -7.57 -29.28 -0.82
C GLY A 51 -7.14 -28.50 -2.07
N SER A 52 -7.78 -27.35 -2.37
CA SER A 52 -7.57 -26.64 -3.64
C SER A 52 -6.18 -26.03 -3.74
N VAL A 53 -5.44 -26.38 -4.80
CA VAL A 53 -4.12 -25.81 -5.10
C VAL A 53 -4.20 -24.31 -5.34
N ALA A 54 -5.32 -23.81 -5.85
CA ALA A 54 -5.52 -22.38 -6.05
C ALA A 54 -5.59 -21.61 -4.73
N LEU A 55 -6.24 -22.16 -3.70
CA LEU A 55 -6.26 -21.57 -2.36
C LEU A 55 -4.91 -21.66 -1.65
N LEU A 56 -4.11 -22.69 -1.95
CA LEU A 56 -2.73 -22.77 -1.46
C LEU A 56 -1.88 -21.64 -2.04
N ALA A 57 -2.03 -21.34 -3.33
CA ALA A 57 -1.33 -20.23 -3.98
C ALA A 57 -1.73 -18.88 -3.34
N ASP A 58 -3.03 -18.64 -3.13
CA ASP A 58 -3.51 -17.44 -2.43
C ASP A 58 -2.99 -17.33 -0.99
N LEU A 59 -2.93 -18.45 -0.26
CA LEU A 59 -2.40 -18.47 1.10
C LEU A 59 -0.91 -18.12 1.15
N ILE A 60 -0.11 -18.68 0.24
CA ILE A 60 1.32 -18.37 0.12
C ILE A 60 1.53 -16.89 -0.19
N HIS A 61 0.71 -16.32 -1.09
CA HIS A 61 0.77 -14.90 -1.42
C HIS A 61 0.46 -14.03 -0.20
N ASN A 62 -0.62 -14.34 0.54
CA ASN A 62 -1.04 -13.57 1.71
C ASN A 62 -0.01 -13.65 2.87
N ILE A 63 0.71 -14.77 2.99
CA ILE A 63 1.87 -14.88 3.90
C ILE A 63 3.02 -13.97 3.44
N GLY A 64 3.27 -13.90 2.13
CA GLY A 64 4.20 -12.94 1.53
C GLY A 64 3.86 -11.50 1.89
N ASP A 65 2.60 -11.10 1.76
CA ASP A 65 2.11 -9.76 2.13
C ASP A 65 2.18 -9.49 3.64
N ALA A 66 2.01 -10.51 4.47
CA ALA A 66 2.25 -10.37 5.90
C ALA A 66 3.75 -10.17 6.19
N ALA A 67 4.64 -10.84 5.45
CA ALA A 67 6.09 -10.73 5.62
C ALA A 67 6.62 -9.35 5.23
N THR A 68 6.02 -8.68 4.24
CA THR A 68 6.41 -7.31 3.85
C THR A 68 6.14 -6.26 4.94
N ALA A 69 5.25 -6.54 5.89
CA ALA A 69 5.00 -5.68 7.05
C ALA A 69 6.05 -5.81 8.17
N ILE A 70 6.89 -6.86 8.17
CA ILE A 70 7.96 -7.06 9.16
C ILE A 70 8.97 -5.91 9.15
N PRO A 71 9.57 -5.51 8.01
CA PRO A 71 10.45 -4.35 7.91
C PRO A 71 9.84 -3.06 8.48
N ILE A 72 8.54 -2.84 8.24
CA ILE A 72 7.81 -1.66 8.74
C ILE A 72 7.71 -1.73 10.27
N GLY A 73 7.34 -2.90 10.82
CA GLY A 73 7.31 -3.12 12.26
C GLY A 73 8.67 -2.87 12.92
N VAL A 74 9.74 -3.37 12.31
CA VAL A 74 11.13 -3.14 12.75
C VAL A 74 11.49 -1.65 12.68
N ALA A 75 11.11 -0.94 11.62
CA ALA A 75 11.36 0.49 11.49
C ALA A 75 10.70 1.31 12.62
N PHE A 76 9.45 0.97 12.97
CA PHE A 76 8.75 1.61 14.10
C PHE A 76 9.35 1.26 15.46
N LEU A 77 9.80 0.02 15.65
CA LEU A 77 10.52 -0.44 16.85
C LEU A 77 11.83 0.32 17.03
N LEU A 78 12.61 0.49 15.96
CA LEU A 78 13.88 1.20 15.96
C LEU A 78 13.72 2.74 16.03
N ARG A 79 12.50 3.26 15.85
CA ARG A 79 12.18 4.70 15.87
C ARG A 79 13.03 5.51 14.88
N SER A 80 13.42 4.91 13.76
CA SER A 80 14.35 5.48 12.79
C SER A 80 13.64 5.81 11.48
N GLU A 81 13.60 7.10 11.12
CA GLU A 81 13.01 7.54 9.85
C GLU A 81 13.79 7.02 8.62
N ARG A 82 15.10 6.79 8.77
CA ARG A 82 15.89 6.13 7.72
C ARG A 82 15.46 4.68 7.55
N ALA A 83 15.32 3.93 8.66
CA ALA A 83 14.84 2.55 8.61
C ALA A 83 13.42 2.47 8.01
N GLU A 84 12.57 3.45 8.30
CA GLU A 84 11.23 3.56 7.73
C GLU A 84 11.25 3.72 6.20
N ARG A 85 12.13 4.59 5.68
CA ARG A 85 12.31 4.75 4.23
C ARG A 85 12.84 3.47 3.56
N TRP A 86 13.84 2.83 4.16
CA TRP A 86 14.38 1.56 3.65
C TRP A 86 13.35 0.43 3.70
N ALA A 87 12.51 0.38 4.75
CA ALA A 87 11.40 -0.57 4.84
C ALA A 87 10.39 -0.34 3.71
N GLY A 88 10.01 0.92 3.44
CA GLY A 88 9.15 1.24 2.29
C GLY A 88 9.75 0.82 0.95
N LEU A 89 11.05 1.07 0.74
CA LEU A 89 11.74 0.64 -0.48
C LEU A 89 11.80 -0.89 -0.62
N PHE A 90 12.03 -1.61 0.48
CA PHE A 90 12.01 -3.07 0.50
C PHE A 90 10.64 -3.61 0.08
N VAL A 91 9.56 -3.02 0.58
CA VAL A 91 8.18 -3.39 0.19
C VAL A 91 8.01 -3.21 -1.32
N VAL A 92 8.38 -2.05 -1.88
CA VAL A 92 8.29 -1.80 -3.33
C VAL A 92 9.07 -2.83 -4.15
N VAL A 93 10.27 -3.23 -3.71
CA VAL A 93 11.07 -4.26 -4.40
C VAL A 93 10.42 -5.65 -4.29
N ALA A 94 9.90 -6.02 -3.12
CA ALA A 94 9.21 -7.29 -2.93
C ALA A 94 7.97 -7.41 -3.82
N ILE A 95 7.23 -6.31 -4.00
CA ILE A 95 6.08 -6.21 -4.91
C ILE A 95 6.53 -6.41 -6.35
N PHE A 96 7.61 -5.73 -6.76
CA PHE A 96 8.16 -5.88 -8.10
C PHE A 96 8.51 -7.34 -8.43
N ILE A 97 9.19 -8.03 -7.50
CA ILE A 97 9.58 -9.43 -7.66
C ILE A 97 8.32 -10.32 -7.78
N SER A 98 7.33 -10.08 -6.93
CA SER A 98 6.06 -10.83 -6.96
C SER A 98 5.29 -10.62 -8.27
N ALA A 99 5.28 -9.39 -8.79
CA ALA A 99 4.67 -9.06 -10.08
C ALA A 99 5.35 -9.82 -11.24
N CYS A 100 6.68 -9.86 -11.26
CA CYS A 100 7.44 -10.62 -12.26
C CYS A 100 7.13 -12.12 -12.19
N ALA A 101 7.04 -12.68 -10.99
CA ALA A 101 6.69 -14.09 -10.79
C ALA A 101 5.25 -14.39 -11.26
N ALA A 102 4.30 -13.53 -10.92
CA ALA A 102 2.91 -13.64 -11.39
C ALA A 102 2.80 -13.52 -12.92
N GLY A 103 3.55 -12.61 -13.53
CA GLY A 103 3.62 -12.46 -14.98
C GLY A 103 4.17 -13.72 -15.68
N TYR A 104 5.22 -14.30 -15.13
CA TYR A 104 5.76 -15.58 -15.61
C TYR A 104 4.71 -16.70 -15.51
N ALA A 105 4.01 -16.81 -14.38
CA ALA A 105 2.96 -17.81 -14.19
C ALA A 105 1.78 -17.61 -15.15
N ALA A 106 1.39 -16.36 -15.44
CA ALA A 106 0.36 -16.04 -16.42
C ALA A 106 0.76 -16.48 -17.83
N ILE A 107 2.01 -16.23 -18.25
CA ILE A 107 2.54 -16.70 -19.54
C ILE A 107 2.57 -18.23 -19.58
N ALA A 108 3.01 -18.89 -18.51
CA ALA A 108 3.04 -20.34 -18.42
C ALA A 108 1.63 -20.95 -18.59
N ARG A 109 0.59 -20.34 -18.03
CA ARG A 109 -0.82 -20.75 -18.20
C ARG A 109 -1.36 -20.61 -19.62
N ILE A 110 -0.83 -19.68 -20.43
CA ILE A 110 -1.17 -19.59 -21.86
C ILE A 110 -0.63 -20.80 -22.62
N ILE A 111 0.57 -21.25 -22.23
CA ILE A 111 1.28 -22.35 -22.89
C ILE A 111 0.72 -23.71 -22.45
N ASP A 112 0.40 -23.87 -21.17
CA ASP A 112 -0.16 -25.11 -20.61
C ASP A 112 -1.40 -24.81 -19.72
N PRO A 113 -2.62 -24.88 -20.30
CA PRO A 113 -3.84 -24.56 -19.59
C PRO A 113 -4.15 -25.61 -18.50
N SER A 114 -4.10 -25.20 -17.24
CA SER A 114 -4.57 -25.99 -16.11
C SER A 114 -5.88 -25.39 -15.57
N GLN A 115 -6.95 -26.20 -15.54
CA GLN A 115 -8.25 -25.74 -15.05
C GLN A 115 -8.24 -25.63 -13.51
N PRO A 116 -8.81 -24.56 -12.93
CA PRO A 116 -8.91 -24.44 -11.48
C PRO A 116 -9.83 -25.51 -10.89
N ASP A 117 -9.26 -26.43 -10.11
CA ASP A 117 -10.04 -27.34 -9.30
C ASP A 117 -10.77 -26.55 -8.19
N HIS A 118 -12.10 -26.61 -8.23
CA HIS A 118 -13.04 -26.08 -7.23
C HIS A 118 -13.29 -24.56 -7.24
N LEU A 119 -14.04 -24.10 -8.26
CA LEU A 119 -14.48 -22.71 -8.46
C LEU A 119 -15.18 -22.07 -7.23
N LEU A 120 -15.97 -22.84 -6.47
CA LEU A 120 -16.63 -22.31 -5.26
C LEU A 120 -15.64 -22.00 -4.15
N ALA A 121 -14.65 -22.87 -3.96
CA ALA A 121 -13.60 -22.66 -2.96
C ALA A 121 -12.77 -21.41 -3.31
N LEU A 122 -12.44 -21.25 -4.59
CA LEU A 122 -11.77 -20.07 -5.13
C LEU A 122 -12.60 -18.80 -4.90
N ALA A 123 -13.91 -18.84 -5.15
CA ALA A 123 -14.79 -17.68 -4.95
C ALA A 123 -14.84 -17.23 -3.48
N PHE A 124 -15.02 -18.15 -2.54
CA PHE A 124 -15.05 -17.82 -1.11
C PHE A 124 -13.68 -17.34 -0.59
N GLY A 125 -12.60 -18.01 -1.00
CA GLY A 125 -11.23 -17.61 -0.63
C GLY A 125 -10.86 -16.25 -1.20
N GLY A 126 -11.24 -15.97 -2.45
CA GLY A 126 -11.05 -14.68 -3.11
C GLY A 126 -11.85 -13.57 -2.44
N LEU A 127 -13.12 -13.81 -2.08
CA LEU A 127 -13.93 -12.81 -1.36
C LEU A 127 -13.34 -12.46 0.01
N LEU A 128 -12.85 -13.46 0.74
CA LEU A 128 -12.12 -13.24 1.99
C LEU A 128 -10.86 -12.41 1.76
N GLY A 129 -10.07 -12.75 0.74
CA GLY A 129 -8.86 -12.01 0.35
C GLY A 129 -9.15 -10.54 0.04
N ILE A 130 -10.18 -10.27 -0.79
CA ILE A 130 -10.62 -8.90 -1.11
C ILE A 130 -10.98 -8.13 0.15
N ALA A 131 -11.81 -8.72 1.03
CA ALA A 131 -12.25 -8.06 2.24
C ALA A 131 -11.09 -7.76 3.20
N GLY A 132 -10.19 -8.73 3.39
CA GLY A 132 -9.00 -8.61 4.24
C GLY A 132 -8.05 -7.53 3.75
N ASN A 133 -7.68 -7.57 2.47
CA ASN A 133 -6.76 -6.61 1.86
C ASN A 133 -7.35 -5.20 1.81
N PHE A 134 -8.65 -5.06 1.52
CA PHE A 134 -9.32 -3.77 1.52
C PHE A 134 -9.38 -3.15 2.93
N LEU A 135 -9.67 -3.96 3.96
CA LEU A 135 -9.67 -3.50 5.34
C LEU A 135 -8.26 -3.13 5.82
N ALA A 136 -7.25 -3.94 5.49
CA ALA A 136 -5.86 -3.64 5.78
C ALA A 136 -5.39 -2.34 5.11
N ALA A 137 -5.77 -2.11 3.84
CA ALA A 137 -5.48 -0.89 3.11
C ALA A 137 -6.05 0.35 3.81
N ILE A 138 -7.31 0.30 4.24
CA ILE A 138 -7.94 1.41 4.97
C ILE A 138 -7.18 1.72 6.26
N ILE A 139 -6.83 0.69 7.03
CA ILE A 139 -6.11 0.86 8.30
C ILE A 139 -4.73 1.49 8.06
N ARG A 140 -3.96 0.96 7.09
CA ARG A 140 -2.60 1.39 6.78
C ARG A 140 -2.56 2.79 6.19
N THR A 141 -3.39 3.10 5.20
CA THR A 141 -3.41 4.44 4.57
C THR A 141 -3.88 5.51 5.55
N ARG A 142 -4.91 5.24 6.38
CA ARG A 142 -5.33 6.20 7.41
C ARG A 142 -4.25 6.43 8.45
N ALA A 143 -3.56 5.39 8.89
CA ALA A 143 -2.45 5.53 9.82
C ALA A 143 -1.26 6.25 9.18
N GLY A 144 -0.94 5.96 7.92
CA GLY A 144 0.10 6.60 7.15
C GLY A 144 -0.08 8.11 7.04
N HIS A 145 -1.28 8.57 6.70
CA HIS A 145 -1.59 10.01 6.66
C HIS A 145 -1.58 10.64 8.06
N ARG A 146 -2.14 9.98 9.08
CA ARG A 146 -2.15 10.51 10.46
C ARG A 146 -0.75 10.60 11.08
N LEU A 147 0.17 9.73 10.68
CA LEU A 147 1.52 9.65 11.23
C LEU A 147 2.58 10.28 10.30
N GLN A 148 2.16 10.77 9.13
CA GLN A 148 3.05 11.27 8.06
C GLN A 148 4.14 10.23 7.72
N SER A 149 3.73 8.98 7.58
CA SER A 149 4.60 7.81 7.40
C SER A 149 4.57 7.32 5.95
N PRO A 150 5.65 7.55 5.16
CA PRO A 150 5.72 7.07 3.78
C PRO A 150 5.62 5.56 3.66
N ALA A 151 6.17 4.82 4.62
CA ALA A 151 6.13 3.35 4.62
C ALA A 151 4.70 2.81 4.77
N LEU A 152 3.91 3.36 5.69
CA LEU A 152 2.50 2.97 5.87
C LEU A 152 1.62 3.37 4.68
N ILE A 153 1.92 4.49 4.02
CA ILE A 153 1.20 4.91 2.80
C ILE A 153 1.52 3.94 1.66
N ALA A 154 2.80 3.60 1.46
CA ALA A 154 3.22 2.64 0.44
C ALA A 154 2.59 1.25 0.67
N ASP A 155 2.64 0.75 1.90
CA ASP A 155 2.07 -0.55 2.30
C ASP A 155 0.53 -0.57 2.23
N GLY A 156 -0.13 0.56 2.50
CA GLY A 156 -1.57 0.71 2.31
C GLY A 156 -1.99 0.75 0.84
N ASN A 157 -1.19 1.40 -0.01
CA ASN A 157 -1.41 1.39 -1.46
C ASN A 157 -1.17 0.01 -2.08
N HIS A 158 -0.19 -0.74 -1.56
CA HIS A 158 0.04 -2.14 -1.93
C HIS A 158 -1.18 -3.01 -1.62
N ALA A 159 -1.64 -3.03 -0.37
CA ALA A 159 -2.83 -3.81 0.02
C ALA A 159 -4.09 -3.42 -0.78
N ARG A 160 -4.21 -2.15 -1.19
CA ARG A 160 -5.30 -1.69 -2.05
C ARG A 160 -5.17 -2.23 -3.48
N ALA A 161 -3.96 -2.26 -4.03
CA ALA A 161 -3.69 -2.88 -5.32
C ALA A 161 -4.05 -4.37 -5.28
N ASP A 162 -3.64 -5.10 -4.23
CA ASP A 162 -3.96 -6.52 -4.07
C ASP A 162 -5.46 -6.79 -4.01
N ALA A 163 -6.23 -5.90 -3.36
CA ALA A 163 -7.69 -6.00 -3.35
C ALA A 163 -8.28 -5.87 -4.77
N TYR A 164 -7.78 -4.93 -5.60
CA TYR A 164 -8.23 -4.80 -6.98
C TYR A 164 -7.81 -5.99 -7.85
N VAL A 165 -6.60 -6.50 -7.64
CA VAL A 165 -6.10 -7.71 -8.31
C VAL A 165 -7.01 -8.89 -7.99
N SER A 166 -7.36 -9.08 -6.72
CA SER A 166 -8.25 -10.14 -6.28
C SER A 166 -9.66 -10.03 -6.90
N ILE A 167 -10.20 -8.82 -7.03
CA ILE A 167 -11.47 -8.58 -7.74
C ILE A 167 -11.37 -8.99 -9.21
N ALA A 168 -10.28 -8.61 -9.88
CA ALA A 168 -10.05 -8.94 -11.28
C ALA A 168 -9.90 -10.46 -11.49
N VAL A 169 -9.23 -11.17 -10.56
CA VAL A 169 -9.14 -12.64 -10.57
C VAL A 169 -10.50 -13.30 -10.40
N ILE A 170 -11.36 -12.82 -9.50
CA ILE A 170 -12.72 -13.36 -9.38
C ILE A 170 -13.54 -13.10 -10.65
N ALA A 171 -13.45 -11.89 -11.22
CA ALA A 171 -14.13 -11.56 -12.47
C ALA A 171 -13.66 -12.46 -13.63
N SER A 172 -12.36 -12.75 -13.68
CA SER A 172 -11.77 -13.74 -14.59
C SER A 172 -12.37 -15.13 -14.39
N ALA A 173 -12.40 -15.63 -13.15
CA ALA A 173 -12.93 -16.96 -12.85
C ALA A 173 -14.41 -17.08 -13.25
N VAL A 174 -15.21 -16.03 -13.07
CA VAL A 174 -16.60 -15.97 -13.55
C VAL A 174 -16.67 -16.01 -15.07
N ALA A 175 -15.79 -15.28 -15.77
CA ALA A 175 -15.71 -15.29 -17.22
C ALA A 175 -15.32 -16.67 -17.78
N VAL A 176 -14.34 -17.35 -17.17
CA VAL A 176 -13.98 -18.73 -17.51
C VAL A 176 -15.16 -19.68 -17.25
N ALA A 177 -15.87 -19.52 -16.12
CA ALA A 177 -17.01 -20.36 -15.78
C ALA A 177 -18.18 -20.27 -16.78
N ILE A 178 -18.29 -19.17 -17.55
CA ILE A 178 -19.28 -19.01 -18.63
C ILE A 178 -18.72 -19.37 -20.03
N GLY A 179 -17.53 -19.97 -20.10
CA GLY A 179 -16.92 -20.51 -21.34
C GLY A 179 -15.86 -19.63 -22.00
N LEU A 180 -15.36 -18.59 -21.33
CA LEU A 180 -14.28 -17.74 -21.83
C LEU A 180 -12.93 -18.18 -21.26
N ASP A 181 -12.42 -19.33 -21.69
CA ASP A 181 -11.17 -19.93 -21.14
C ASP A 181 -9.94 -19.03 -21.30
N LEU A 182 -9.91 -18.14 -22.30
CA LEU A 182 -8.85 -17.14 -22.50
C LEU A 182 -8.96 -15.92 -21.57
N ALA A 183 -10.01 -15.78 -20.77
CA ALA A 183 -10.16 -14.65 -19.86
C ALA A 183 -9.07 -14.67 -18.76
N ASP A 184 -8.71 -15.85 -18.24
CA ASP A 184 -7.74 -15.98 -17.14
C ASP A 184 -6.34 -15.53 -17.47
N PRO A 185 -5.73 -15.98 -18.58
CA PRO A 185 -4.37 -15.56 -18.90
C PRO A 185 -4.29 -14.09 -19.32
N ILE A 186 -5.30 -13.56 -20.02
CA ILE A 186 -5.35 -12.16 -20.46
C ILE A 186 -5.49 -11.22 -19.27
N ILE A 187 -6.40 -11.52 -18.33
CA ILE A 187 -6.59 -10.73 -17.12
C ILE A 187 -5.34 -10.81 -16.23
N GLY A 188 -4.70 -11.98 -16.12
CA GLY A 188 -3.42 -12.14 -15.41
C GLY A 188 -2.29 -11.26 -15.97
N LEU A 189 -2.16 -11.17 -17.30
CA LEU A 189 -1.21 -10.26 -17.95
C LEU A 189 -1.55 -8.78 -17.71
N GLY A 190 -2.84 -8.42 -17.79
CA GLY A 190 -3.30 -7.07 -17.49
C GLY A 190 -3.00 -6.63 -16.06
N ILE A 191 -3.28 -7.50 -15.09
CA ILE A 191 -2.93 -7.31 -13.67
C ILE A 191 -1.42 -7.09 -13.51
N THR A 192 -0.60 -7.94 -14.13
CA THR A 192 0.86 -7.83 -14.07
C THR A 192 1.34 -6.47 -14.57
N ALA A 193 0.81 -6.00 -15.71
CA ALA A 193 1.16 -4.69 -16.26
C ALA A 193 0.78 -3.53 -15.33
N VAL A 194 -0.38 -3.61 -14.67
CA VAL A 194 -0.83 -2.60 -13.70
C VAL A 194 0.08 -2.58 -12.48
N ILE A 195 0.43 -3.73 -11.90
CA ILE A 195 1.33 -3.79 -10.74
C ILE A 195 2.72 -3.24 -11.11
N LEU A 196 3.26 -3.59 -12.27
CA LEU A 196 4.54 -3.06 -12.76
C LEU A 196 4.50 -1.53 -12.89
N LYS A 197 3.41 -0.96 -13.41
CA LYS A 197 3.23 0.49 -13.49
C LYS A 197 3.20 1.13 -12.10
N ILE A 198 2.40 0.62 -11.18
CA ILE A 198 2.30 1.17 -9.80
C ILE A 198 3.67 1.11 -9.09
N THR A 199 4.39 0.01 -9.29
CA THR A 199 5.73 -0.19 -8.72
C THR A 199 6.72 0.81 -9.30
N TRP A 200 6.67 1.03 -10.61
CA TRP A 200 7.48 2.03 -11.31
C TRP A 200 7.20 3.45 -10.83
N ASP A 201 5.92 3.83 -10.72
CA ASP A 201 5.49 5.15 -10.21
C ASP A 201 5.98 5.37 -8.76
N SER A 202 5.93 4.31 -7.94
CA SER A 202 6.43 4.33 -6.56
C SER A 202 7.96 4.46 -6.50
N TRP A 203 8.68 3.75 -7.37
CA TRP A 203 10.13 3.84 -7.48
C TRP A 203 10.59 5.24 -7.89
N ILE A 204 9.95 5.84 -8.89
CA ILE A 204 10.21 7.22 -9.33
C ILE A 204 9.97 8.19 -8.17
N THR A 205 8.84 8.08 -7.48
CA THR A 205 8.51 8.95 -6.34
C THR A 205 9.58 8.91 -5.24
N ILE A 206 10.17 7.73 -4.98
CA ILE A 206 11.24 7.57 -3.98
C ILE A 206 12.58 8.12 -4.50
N ARG A 207 12.88 7.97 -5.80
CA ARG A 207 14.12 8.47 -6.42
C ARG A 207 14.12 9.99 -6.58
N ASP A 208 12.98 10.56 -6.96
CA ASP A 208 12.81 11.97 -7.28
C ASP A 208 12.50 12.83 -6.05
N GLY A 209 12.46 12.23 -4.85
CA GLY A 209 12.42 12.93 -3.55
C GLY A 209 13.65 13.80 -3.22
N HIS A 210 14.40 14.24 -4.23
CA HIS A 210 15.37 15.33 -4.20
C HIS A 210 14.97 16.52 -5.12
N GLY A 211 13.72 16.63 -5.57
CA GLY A 211 13.25 17.74 -6.40
C GLY A 211 11.87 18.26 -6.02
N ASP A 212 11.87 19.43 -5.38
CA ASP A 212 10.85 20.49 -5.39
C ASP A 212 9.45 20.26 -4.80
N HIS A 213 9.32 20.80 -3.58
CA HIS A 213 8.09 21.47 -3.16
C HIS A 213 7.73 22.58 -4.16
N HIS A 214 6.89 22.28 -5.14
CA HIS A 214 6.18 23.33 -5.87
C HIS A 214 4.95 23.74 -5.07
N ASP A 215 5.12 24.86 -4.37
CA ASP A 215 4.07 25.73 -3.87
C ASP A 215 2.98 25.92 -4.93
N HIS A 216 1.79 25.38 -4.67
CA HIS A 216 0.58 25.88 -5.32
C HIS A 216 0.20 27.20 -4.64
N ALA A 217 0.85 28.28 -5.09
CA ALA A 217 0.43 29.64 -4.79
C ALA A 217 -0.96 29.88 -5.41
N HIS A 218 -1.89 30.29 -4.54
CA HIS A 218 -3.21 30.81 -4.89
C HIS A 218 -3.13 31.89 -5.98
N PRO A 219 -4.01 31.88 -6.99
CA PRO A 219 -4.23 33.07 -7.80
C PRO A 219 -5.01 34.08 -6.96
N HIS A 220 -4.35 35.14 -6.50
CA HIS A 220 -5.04 36.32 -5.98
C HIS A 220 -5.71 37.05 -7.15
N ASP A 221 -7.03 37.00 -7.09
CA ASP A 221 -7.97 37.77 -7.90
C ASP A 221 -7.80 39.27 -7.56
N HIS A 222 -7.32 40.07 -8.53
CA HIS A 222 -7.30 41.52 -8.41
C HIS A 222 -8.21 42.13 -9.48
N ALA A 223 -9.48 42.28 -9.10
CA ALA A 223 -10.40 43.18 -9.76
C ALA A 223 -10.38 44.57 -9.09
N HIS A 224 -10.05 45.57 -9.91
CA HIS A 224 -10.69 46.91 -9.97
C HIS A 224 -10.20 48.08 -9.06
N PRO A 225 -10.53 49.36 -9.43
CA PRO A 225 -9.58 50.34 -9.99
C PRO A 225 -9.41 51.60 -9.12
N HIS A 226 -8.37 52.42 -9.34
CA HIS A 226 -8.34 53.78 -8.81
C HIS A 226 -7.77 54.83 -9.78
N ASP A 227 -8.62 55.84 -9.95
CA ASP A 227 -8.59 57.12 -10.66
C ASP A 227 -7.25 57.81 -10.95
N HIS A 228 -7.23 58.41 -12.14
CA HIS A 228 -6.27 59.38 -12.61
C HIS A 228 -6.33 60.68 -11.80
N ALA A 229 -5.23 61.03 -11.15
CA ALA A 229 -4.96 62.36 -10.62
C ALA A 229 -4.67 63.34 -11.77
N GLY A 230 -5.48 64.39 -11.91
CA GLY A 230 -5.12 65.59 -12.65
C GLY A 230 -4.33 66.56 -11.76
N PRO A 231 -3.38 67.29 -12.34
CA PRO A 231 -3.19 68.68 -11.94
C PRO A 231 -3.09 69.58 -13.17
N ALA A 232 -4.01 70.55 -13.27
CA ALA A 232 -3.90 71.65 -14.22
C ALA A 232 -4.36 72.96 -13.57
N GLY A 233 -3.39 73.80 -13.24
CA GLY A 233 -3.43 75.26 -13.47
C GLY A 233 -4.24 76.17 -12.55
N ALA A 234 -3.52 77.18 -12.03
CA ALA A 234 -3.94 78.52 -11.60
C ALA A 234 -4.66 78.67 -10.24
#